data_AF-A0A6I3N5H5-F1
#
_entry.id   AF-A0A6I3N5H5-F1
#
_cell.length_a   1.000
_cell.length_b   1.000
_cell.length_c   1.000
_cell.angle_alpha   90.00
_cell.angle_beta   90.00
_cell.angle_gamma   90.00
#
_symmetry.space_group_name_H-M   'P 1'
#
loop_
_entity.id
_entity.type
_entity.pdbx_description
1 polymer ?
#
loop_
_entity_poly.entity_id
_entity_poly.type
_entity_poly.pdbx_seq_one_letter_code
_entity_poly.pdbx_strand_id
1 'polypeptide(L)' 'MALIIDSNLCPQNHRCPLINICPTGAITQAGFGLPVIDRSKCIQCGKCVRKCGMAAIHADPVSMAMQ' A
#
# COMPACT_ATOMS: atom_id res chain seq x y z
N MET A 1 -11.92 5.28 2.40
CA MET A 1 -10.61 5.27 3.10
C MET A 1 -9.55 4.91 2.08
N ALA A 2 -8.86 5.91 1.55
CA ALA A 2 -7.74 5.66 0.65
C ALA A 2 -6.56 5.10 1.46
N LEU A 3 -5.74 4.25 0.84
CA LEU A 3 -4.48 3.78 1.41
C LEU A 3 -3.35 4.52 0.70
N ILE A 4 -2.33 4.92 1.46
CA ILE A 4 -1.11 5.55 0.98
C ILE A 4 0.10 4.72 1.38
N ILE A 5 1.19 4.87 0.63
CA ILE A 5 2.48 4.24 0.89
C ILE A 5 3.49 5.36 1.13
N ASP A 6 4.05 5.40 2.33
CA ASP A 6 5.06 6.37 2.73
C ASP A 6 6.45 5.94 2.23
N SER A 7 7.04 6.75 1.36
CA SER A 7 8.37 6.51 0.80
C SER A 7 9.51 6.68 1.81
N ASN A 8 9.28 7.36 2.93
CA ASN A 8 10.27 7.49 4.00
C ASN A 8 10.35 6.24 4.87
N LEU A 9 9.25 5.48 4.96
CA LEU A 9 9.20 4.21 5.69
C LEU A 9 9.48 3.01 4.79
N CYS A 10 9.11 3.09 3.51
CA CYS A 10 9.38 2.02 2.56
C CYS A 10 10.85 2.07 2.10
N PRO A 11 11.65 1.01 2.33
CA PRO A 11 13.08 1.03 2.01
C PRO A 11 13.39 0.89 0.51
N GLN A 12 12.41 0.55 -0.33
CA GLN A 12 12.55 0.46 -1.79
C GLN A 12 13.77 -0.37 -2.26
N ASN A 13 14.09 -1.42 -1.52
CA ASN A 13 15.28 -2.26 -1.72
C ASN A 13 14.94 -3.75 -1.97
N HIS A 14 13.66 -4.08 -2.12
CA HIS A 14 13.20 -5.44 -2.36
C HIS A 14 11.88 -5.45 -3.11
N ARG A 15 11.50 -6.61 -3.64
CA ARG A 15 10.16 -6.84 -4.17
C ARG A 15 9.17 -6.92 -3.01
N CYS A 16 8.24 -5.97 -2.96
CA CYS A 16 7.26 -5.82 -1.89
C CYS A 16 6.45 -7.11 -1.70
N PRO A 17 6.50 -7.75 -0.52
CA PRO A 17 5.76 -8.97 -0.23
C PRO A 17 4.23 -8.77 -0.31
N LEU A 18 3.78 -7.53 -0.18
CA LEU A 18 2.36 -7.19 -0.14
C LEU A 18 1.67 -7.35 -1.50
N ILE A 19 2.43 -7.41 -2.60
CA ILE A 19 1.92 -7.72 -3.94
C ILE A 19 1.19 -9.06 -3.93
N ASN A 20 1.81 -10.10 -3.36
CA ASN A 20 1.23 -11.44 -3.31
C ASN A 20 0.15 -11.59 -2.22
N ILE A 21 0.08 -10.66 -1.27
CA ILE A 21 -0.93 -10.66 -0.19
C ILE A 21 -2.22 -9.97 -0.62
N CYS A 22 -2.16 -9.07 -1.60
CA CYS A 22 -3.32 -8.34 -2.09
C CYS A 22 -4.27 -9.28 -2.84
N PRO A 23 -5.49 -9.55 -2.33
CA PRO A 23 -6.39 -10.54 -2.93
C PRO A 23 -6.95 -10.10 -4.29
N THR A 24 -6.90 -8.81 -4.61
CA THR A 24 -7.41 -8.23 -5.86
C THR A 24 -6.31 -7.80 -6.82
N GLY A 25 -5.04 -8.06 -6.49
CA GLY A 25 -3.91 -7.61 -7.31
C GLY A 25 -3.79 -6.09 -7.45
N ALA A 26 -4.32 -5.33 -6.48
CA ALA A 26 -4.29 -3.86 -6.50
C ALA A 26 -2.88 -3.28 -6.26
N ILE A 27 -1.93 -4.05 -5.73
CA ILE A 27 -0.58 -3.56 -5.42
C ILE A 27 0.37 -4.01 -6.52
N THR A 28 1.07 -3.06 -7.12
CA THR A 28 2.09 -3.31 -8.15
C THR A 28 3.41 -2.62 -7.77
N GLN A 29 4.50 -3.01 -8.42
CA GLN A 29 5.81 -2.41 -8.19
C GLN A 29 6.71 -2.57 -9.43
N ALA A 30 7.39 -1.49 -9.80
CA ALA A 30 8.44 -1.50 -10.81
C ALA A 30 9.79 -1.75 -10.14
N GLY A 31 10.51 -2.80 -10.56
CA GLY A 31 11.78 -3.20 -9.95
C GLY A 31 11.66 -3.34 -8.42
N PHE A 32 12.53 -2.63 -7.69
CA PHE A 32 12.49 -2.48 -6.23
C PHE A 32 11.99 -1.11 -5.76
N GLY A 33 11.49 -0.26 -6.66
CA GLY A 33 10.98 1.07 -6.31
C GLY A 33 9.72 1.05 -5.43
N LEU A 34 9.18 2.23 -5.13
CA LEU A 34 7.97 2.35 -4.31
C LEU A 34 6.79 1.58 -4.94
N PRO A 35 6.09 0.73 -4.17
CA PRO A 35 4.88 0.09 -4.67
C PRO A 35 3.77 1.12 -4.92
N VAL A 36 2.84 0.78 -5.82
CA VAL A 36 1.70 1.62 -6.19
C VAL A 36 0.41 0.84 -5.92
N ILE A 37 -0.59 1.52 -5.35
CA ILE A 37 -1.92 0.96 -5.11
C ILE A 37 -2.88 1.47 -6.18
N ASP A 38 -3.40 0.55 -7.00
CA ASP A 38 -4.52 0.80 -7.89
C ASP A 38 -5.81 0.92 -7.07
N ARG A 39 -6.29 2.15 -6.91
CA ARG A 39 -7.50 2.45 -6.13
C ARG A 39 -8.76 1.83 -6.73
N SER A 40 -8.80 1.60 -8.05
CA SER A 40 -9.97 0.99 -8.71
C SER A 40 -10.16 -0.49 -8.34
N LYS A 41 -9.06 -1.18 -7.99
CA LYS A 41 -9.05 -2.60 -7.58
C LYS A 41 -9.02 -2.79 -6.06
N CYS A 42 -8.71 -1.74 -5.31
CA CYS A 42 -8.54 -1.83 -3.87
C CYS A 42 -9.90 -1.92 -3.16
N ILE A 43 -10.23 -3.09 -2.64
CA ILE A 43 -11.43 -3.32 -1.82
C ILE A 43 -11.29 -2.89 -0.35
N GLN A 44 -10.24 -2.12 -0.03
CA GLN A 44 -9.98 -1.59 1.31
C GLN A 44 -9.94 -2.65 2.44
N CYS A 45 -9.52 -3.89 2.14
CA CYS A 45 -9.52 -4.99 3.12
C CYS A 45 -8.52 -4.84 4.29
N GLY A 46 -7.55 -3.92 4.19
CA GLY A 46 -6.56 -3.63 5.24
C GLY A 46 -5.48 -4.69 5.46
N LYS A 47 -5.41 -5.76 4.64
CA LYS A 47 -4.38 -6.81 4.78
C LYS A 47 -2.96 -6.26 4.62
N CYS A 48 -2.75 -5.36 3.66
CA CYS A 48 -1.43 -4.77 3.39
C CYS A 48 -0.95 -3.90 4.56
N VAL A 49 -1.83 -3.12 5.17
CA VAL A 49 -1.55 -2.33 6.38
C VAL A 49 -1.06 -3.24 7.51
N ARG A 50 -1.77 -4.35 7.77
CA ARG A 50 -1.42 -5.29 8.86
C ARG A 50 -0.16 -6.12 8.61
N LYS A 51 0.29 -6.25 7.36
CA LYS A 51 1.40 -7.15 6.97
C LYS A 51 2.67 -6.42 6.57
N CYS A 52 2.64 -5.10 6.41
CA CYS A 52 3.84 -4.32 6.11
C CYS A 52 4.75 -4.28 7.35
N GLY A 53 5.88 -4.98 7.32
CA GLY A 53 6.84 -4.97 8.43
C GLY A 53 7.42 -3.57 8.74
N MET A 54 7.42 -2.67 7.75
CA MET A 54 7.90 -1.29 7.88
C MET A 54 6.80 -0.30 8.27
N ALA A 55 5.55 -0.76 8.43
CA ALA A 55 4.38 0.10 8.62
C ALA A 55 4.23 1.23 7.57
N ALA A 56 4.83 1.06 6.39
CA ALA A 56 4.85 2.07 5.33
C ALA A 56 3.49 2.26 4.65
N ILE A 57 2.57 1.29 4.77
CA ILE A 57 1.22 1.39 4.19
C ILE A 57 0.23 1.71 5.31
N HIS A 58 -0.43 2.86 5.19
CA HIS A 58 -1.43 3.31 6.15
C HIS A 58 -2.58 4.02 5.44
N ALA A 59 -3.65 4.30 6.18
CA ALA A 59 -4.79 5.03 5.64
C ALA A 59 -4.45 6.50 5.46
N ASP A 60 -4.90 7.06 4.35
CA ASP A 60 -4.72 8.47 4.01
C ASP A 60 -5.56 9.36 4.95
N PRO A 61 -4.93 10.16 5.82
CA PRO A 61 -5.65 11.03 6.74
C PRO A 61 -6.42 12.14 6.01
N VAL A 62 -6.01 12.54 4.80
CA VAL A 62 -6.68 13.60 4.03
C VAL A 62 -8.03 13.13 3.50
N SER A 63 -8.14 11.85 3.14
CA SER A 63 -9.40 11.26 2.68
C SER A 63 -10.49 11.16 3.76
N MET A 64 -10.15 11.41 5.03
CA MET A 64 -11.10 11.48 6.15
C MET A 64 -11.61 12.90 6.43
N ALA A 65 -10.92 13.93 5.92
CA ALA A 65 -11.23 15.34 6.20
C ALA A 65 -12.24 15.98 5.22
N MET A 66 -12.77 15.21 4.26
CA MET A 66 -13.79 15.68 3.30
C MET A 66 -15.22 15.20 3.64
N GLN A 67 -15.47 14.86 4.90
CA GLN A 67 -16.80 14.59 5.46
C GLN A 67 -17.08 15.57 6.59
#